data_AF-A0A7C2ACS1-F1
#
_entry.id   AF-A0A7C2ACS1-F1
#
_cell.length_a   1.000
_cell.length_b   1.000
_cell.length_c   1.000
_cell.angle_alpha   90.00
_cell.angle_beta   90.00
_cell.angle_gamma   90.00
#
_symmetry.space_group_name_H-M   'P 1'
#
loop_
_entity.id
_entity.type
_entity.pdbx_description
1 polymer ?
#
loop_
_entity_poly.entity_id
_entity_poly.type
_entity_poly.pdbx_seq_one_letter_code
_entity_poly.pdbx_strand_id
1 'polypeptide(L)'
;MSSIYNKIHRLKRQPGWSWEHFHDEINSIDPDGISPKLLQNYYRSPHKKPTPHVAQIIEFLHHECFPAPFPEEYDRLMHLYRGLRMSRRYLTKENDTKNLQRHVEKQLEEMAENECLGRACLHWLLGNIEFDRIAPLVEKEAYEALESTKQLALGHYREVISALEAHNHLYPDERVTTYHLYRVHYNMLACYLNAVTEKNRSHDAVTLQYIRDSGYLERCKEAIAEEPFQWSIALNGLRFSSLLEDEASVKYFFDLLIAIHPRFVDLSYEPYNQLSISVMEDYRWAIKNVLTPAYLSLLKKRLNSKMITKK
;
A
#
# COMPACT_ATOMS: atom_id res chain seq x y z
N MET A 1 -4.67 1.39 1.73
CA MET A 1 -5.13 0.54 2.86
C MET A 1 -4.96 -0.91 2.43
N SER A 2 -4.57 -1.79 3.34
CA SER A 2 -4.51 -3.24 3.06
C SER A 2 -5.92 -3.77 2.77
N SER A 3 -6.09 -4.61 1.74
CA SER A 3 -7.40 -5.17 1.38
C SER A 3 -7.93 -6.11 2.47
N ILE A 4 -9.26 -6.28 2.60
CA ILE A 4 -9.83 -7.27 3.54
C ILE A 4 -9.27 -8.67 3.29
N TYR A 5 -9.04 -9.04 2.02
CA TYR A 5 -8.35 -10.27 1.66
C TYR A 5 -6.98 -10.37 2.37
N ASN A 6 -6.11 -9.36 2.24
CA ASN A 6 -4.79 -9.36 2.88
C ASN A 6 -4.90 -9.42 4.41
N LYS A 7 -5.86 -8.71 5.00
CA LYS A 7 -6.07 -8.70 6.46
C LYS A 7 -6.48 -10.06 7.00
N ILE A 8 -7.42 -10.74 6.34
CA ILE A 8 -7.84 -12.09 6.72
C ILE A 8 -6.66 -13.06 6.60
N HIS A 9 -5.86 -12.98 5.54
CA HIS A 9 -4.66 -13.81 5.39
C HIS A 9 -3.64 -13.56 6.50
N ARG A 10 -3.38 -12.29 6.84
CA ARG A 10 -2.45 -11.92 7.90
C ARG A 10 -2.92 -12.44 9.26
N LEU A 11 -4.19 -12.23 9.60
CA LEU A 11 -4.82 -12.78 10.82
C LEU A 11 -4.67 -14.30 10.88
N LYS A 12 -5.02 -15.02 9.80
CA LYS A 12 -5.01 -16.48 9.72
C LYS A 12 -3.61 -17.11 9.81
N ARG A 13 -2.54 -16.35 9.52
CA ARG A 13 -1.15 -16.83 9.54
C ARG A 13 -0.51 -16.75 10.92
N GLN A 14 -1.14 -16.08 11.88
CA GLN A 14 -0.66 -16.04 13.25
C GLN A 14 -0.56 -17.46 13.84
N PRO A 15 0.44 -17.73 14.70
CA PRO A 15 0.53 -19.01 15.41
C PRO A 15 -0.78 -19.30 16.15
N GLY A 16 -1.30 -20.52 16.01
CA GLY A 16 -2.52 -20.96 16.69
C GLY A 16 -3.84 -20.51 16.04
N TRP A 17 -3.83 -19.65 15.01
CA TRP A 17 -5.06 -19.19 14.37
C TRP A 17 -5.65 -20.25 13.44
N SER A 18 -6.40 -21.23 13.97
CA SER A 18 -7.21 -22.16 13.18
C SER A 18 -8.43 -21.46 12.56
N TRP A 19 -9.19 -22.15 11.69
CA TRP A 19 -10.46 -21.59 11.18
C TRP A 19 -11.52 -21.50 12.28
N GLU A 20 -11.51 -22.44 13.22
CA GLU A 20 -12.40 -22.44 14.38
C GLU A 20 -12.06 -21.27 15.30
N HIS A 21 -10.79 -21.10 15.66
CA HIS A 21 -10.34 -19.97 16.48
C HIS A 21 -10.69 -18.62 15.84
N PHE A 22 -10.43 -18.43 14.53
CA PHE A 22 -10.80 -17.18 13.86
C PHE A 22 -12.32 -16.94 13.91
N HIS A 23 -13.13 -17.99 13.80
CA HIS A 23 -14.57 -17.84 13.92
C HIS A 23 -15.00 -17.50 15.36
N ASP A 24 -14.36 -18.09 16.37
CA ASP A 24 -14.62 -17.80 17.79
C ASP A 24 -14.26 -16.34 18.13
N GLU A 25 -13.14 -15.83 17.62
CA GLU A 25 -12.74 -14.41 17.76
C GLU A 25 -13.72 -13.45 17.07
N ILE A 26 -14.34 -13.86 15.95
CA ILE A 26 -15.40 -13.05 15.32
C ILE A 26 -16.66 -13.05 16.21
N ASN A 27 -17.06 -14.22 16.70
CA ASN A 27 -18.25 -14.38 17.54
C ASN A 27 -18.14 -13.65 18.88
N SER A 28 -16.93 -13.46 19.41
CA SER A 28 -16.70 -12.71 20.66
C SER A 28 -16.97 -11.22 20.50
N ILE A 29 -16.81 -10.67 19.29
CA ILE A 29 -17.08 -9.28 18.95
C ILE A 29 -18.54 -9.07 18.54
N ASP A 30 -19.07 -9.99 17.73
CA ASP A 30 -20.45 -9.95 17.27
C ASP A 30 -21.09 -11.35 17.27
N PRO A 31 -22.03 -11.62 18.19
CA PRO A 31 -22.74 -12.90 18.28
C PRO A 31 -23.53 -13.29 17.01
N ASP A 32 -23.97 -12.31 16.21
CA ASP A 32 -24.65 -12.59 14.93
C ASP A 32 -23.64 -13.04 13.84
N GLY A 33 -22.38 -12.69 14.01
CA GLY A 33 -21.20 -13.29 13.40
C GLY A 33 -21.06 -13.20 11.87
N ILE A 34 -19.88 -13.58 11.37
CA ILE A 34 -19.64 -13.78 9.94
C ILE A 34 -19.62 -15.27 9.67
N SER A 35 -20.60 -15.78 8.90
CA SER A 35 -20.65 -17.22 8.60
C SER A 35 -19.31 -17.76 8.05
N PRO A 36 -18.88 -18.98 8.45
CA PRO A 36 -17.58 -19.52 8.04
C PRO A 36 -17.39 -19.56 6.52
N LYS A 37 -18.46 -19.89 5.80
CA LYS A 37 -18.48 -19.95 4.33
C LYS A 37 -18.24 -18.58 3.70
N LEU A 38 -18.79 -17.51 4.29
CA LEU A 38 -18.60 -16.15 3.81
C LEU A 38 -17.16 -15.69 4.07
N LEU A 39 -16.61 -15.95 5.26
CA LEU A 39 -15.23 -15.62 5.61
C LEU A 39 -14.23 -16.33 4.69
N GLN A 40 -14.39 -17.64 4.49
CA GLN A 40 -13.54 -18.42 3.57
C GLN A 40 -13.65 -17.92 2.13
N ASN A 41 -14.81 -17.40 1.72
CA ASN A 41 -14.96 -16.79 0.40
C ASN A 41 -14.12 -15.52 0.27
N TYR A 42 -14.11 -14.65 1.28
CA TYR A 42 -13.22 -13.47 1.30
C TYR A 42 -11.74 -13.84 1.36
N TYR A 43 -11.38 -14.89 2.10
CA TYR A 43 -10.02 -15.43 2.12
C TYR A 43 -9.55 -15.94 0.75
N ARG A 44 -10.45 -16.46 -0.08
CA ARG A 44 -10.10 -17.00 -1.40
C ARG A 44 -10.18 -15.96 -2.52
N SER A 45 -10.91 -14.87 -2.34
CA SER A 45 -11.33 -14.01 -3.45
C SER A 45 -10.88 -12.55 -3.27
N PRO A 46 -9.70 -12.14 -3.79
CA PRO A 46 -9.21 -10.77 -3.64
C PRO A 46 -10.04 -9.71 -4.38
N HIS A 47 -10.92 -10.13 -5.30
CA HIS A 47 -11.87 -9.26 -6.01
C HIS A 47 -13.17 -9.00 -5.26
N LYS A 48 -13.45 -9.74 -4.18
CA LYS A 48 -14.77 -9.68 -3.56
C LYS A 48 -14.91 -8.44 -2.67
N LYS A 49 -15.90 -7.61 -2.97
CA LYS A 49 -16.27 -6.46 -2.12
C LYS A 49 -16.77 -6.95 -0.74
N PRO A 50 -16.13 -6.55 0.37
CA PRO A 50 -16.65 -6.81 1.70
C PRO A 50 -17.94 -6.01 1.95
N THR A 51 -18.89 -6.58 2.70
CA THR A 51 -19.97 -5.77 3.27
C THR A 51 -19.39 -4.81 4.31
N PRO A 52 -20.02 -3.64 4.58
CA PRO A 52 -19.52 -2.71 5.60
C PRO A 52 -19.32 -3.37 6.96
N HIS A 53 -20.26 -4.23 7.34
CA HIS A 53 -20.23 -5.01 8.56
C HIS A 53 -19.01 -5.95 8.64
N VAL A 54 -18.78 -6.78 7.60
CA VAL A 54 -17.59 -7.65 7.53
C VAL A 54 -16.30 -6.84 7.57
N ALA A 55 -16.26 -5.72 6.86
CA ALA A 55 -15.09 -4.85 6.88
C ALA A 55 -14.80 -4.34 8.30
N GLN A 56 -15.81 -3.86 9.03
CA GLN A 56 -15.65 -3.35 10.40
C GLN A 56 -15.09 -4.40 11.37
N ILE A 57 -15.64 -5.63 11.37
CA ILE A 57 -15.17 -6.70 12.26
C ILE A 57 -13.72 -7.08 11.95
N ILE A 58 -13.40 -7.28 10.66
CA ILE A 58 -12.04 -7.68 10.26
C ILE A 58 -11.04 -6.54 10.52
N GLU A 59 -11.44 -5.28 10.33
CA GLU A 59 -10.63 -4.11 10.68
C GLU A 59 -10.33 -4.07 12.18
N PHE A 60 -11.35 -4.28 13.01
CA PHE A 60 -11.21 -4.32 14.46
C PHE A 60 -10.25 -5.44 14.89
N LEU A 61 -10.50 -6.69 14.50
CA LEU A 61 -9.62 -7.82 14.83
C LEU A 61 -8.18 -7.59 14.36
N HIS A 62 -8.01 -7.03 13.17
CA HIS A 62 -6.69 -6.72 12.66
C HIS A 62 -6.00 -5.62 13.48
N HIS A 63 -6.73 -4.64 13.99
CA HIS A 63 -6.16 -3.60 14.84
C HIS A 63 -5.72 -4.18 16.19
N GLU A 64 -6.53 -5.05 16.80
CA GLU A 64 -6.17 -5.72 18.06
C GLU A 64 -4.94 -6.63 17.91
N CYS A 65 -4.85 -7.39 16.81
CA CYS A 65 -3.72 -8.31 16.58
C CYS A 65 -2.47 -7.62 16.04
N PHE A 66 -2.63 -6.51 15.33
CA PHE A 66 -1.56 -5.77 14.68
C PHE A 66 -1.73 -4.28 14.94
N PRO A 67 -1.52 -3.83 16.20
CA PRO A 67 -1.64 -2.42 16.54
C PRO A 67 -0.66 -1.58 15.73
N ALA A 68 -1.03 -0.33 15.49
CA ALA A 68 -0.10 0.62 14.88
C ALA A 68 1.09 0.82 15.82
N PRO A 69 2.34 0.87 15.31
CA PRO A 69 3.51 1.10 16.16
C PRO A 69 3.62 2.55 16.64
N PHE A 70 2.67 3.42 16.31
CA PHE A 70 2.75 4.85 16.59
C PHE A 70 2.02 5.17 17.90
N PRO A 71 2.50 6.16 18.68
CA PRO A 71 1.79 6.63 19.85
C PRO A 71 0.40 7.14 19.48
N GLU A 72 -0.60 6.77 20.29
CA GLU A 72 -2.02 6.97 19.98
C GLU A 72 -2.36 8.46 19.81
N GLU A 73 -1.76 9.34 20.61
CA GLU A 73 -1.95 10.78 20.55
C GLU A 73 -1.58 11.39 19.19
N TYR A 74 -0.54 10.89 18.54
CA TYR A 74 -0.11 11.37 17.23
C TYR A 74 -0.90 10.69 16.11
N ASP A 75 -1.23 9.41 16.24
CA ASP A 75 -2.08 8.72 15.26
C ASP A 75 -3.49 9.33 15.20
N ARG A 76 -4.03 9.83 16.33
CA ARG A 76 -5.28 10.61 16.35
C ARG A 76 -5.22 11.86 15.46
N LEU A 77 -4.06 12.51 15.30
CA LEU A 77 -3.89 13.64 14.38
C LEU A 77 -3.97 13.19 12.91
N MET A 78 -3.45 12.00 12.59
CA MET A 78 -3.60 11.38 11.27
C MET A 78 -5.08 11.11 10.96
N HIS A 79 -5.85 10.63 11.95
CA HIS A 79 -7.30 10.45 11.83
C HIS A 79 -8.04 11.77 11.65
N LEU A 80 -7.68 12.81 12.40
CA LEU A 80 -8.24 14.15 12.26
C LEU A 80 -8.02 14.68 10.83
N TYR A 81 -6.79 14.57 10.29
CA TYR A 81 -6.49 14.99 8.94
C TYR A 81 -7.31 14.24 7.88
N ARG A 82 -7.47 12.91 8.01
CA ARG A 82 -8.34 12.13 7.12
C ARG A 82 -9.78 12.65 7.17
N GLY A 83 -10.28 13.00 8.35
CA GLY A 83 -11.58 13.63 8.53
C GLY A 83 -11.70 14.98 7.81
N LEU A 84 -10.71 15.85 7.98
CA LEU A 84 -10.63 17.15 7.28
C LEU A 84 -10.62 16.96 5.75
N ARG A 85 -9.87 15.97 5.26
CA ARG A 85 -9.77 15.67 3.84
C ARG A 85 -11.11 15.24 3.23
N MET A 86 -11.88 14.43 3.95
CA MET A 86 -13.18 13.93 3.51
C MET A 86 -14.34 14.91 3.80
N SER A 87 -14.08 15.98 4.56
CA SER A 87 -15.08 16.97 4.92
C SER A 87 -15.65 17.68 3.69
N ARG A 88 -16.97 17.86 3.67
CA ARG A 88 -17.70 18.67 2.67
C ARG A 88 -17.65 20.17 2.96
N ARG A 89 -17.06 20.60 4.10
CA ARG A 89 -16.96 22.02 4.50
C ARG A 89 -15.77 22.69 3.81
N TYR A 90 -15.90 22.96 2.52
CA TYR A 90 -14.81 23.49 1.69
C TYR A 90 -14.22 24.82 2.18
N LEU A 91 -15.04 25.69 2.77
CA LEU A 91 -14.63 27.05 3.17
C LEU A 91 -13.55 27.07 4.26
N THR A 92 -13.58 26.13 5.21
CA THR A 92 -12.60 26.08 6.31
C THR A 92 -11.52 25.03 6.09
N LYS A 93 -11.75 24.04 5.23
CA LYS A 93 -10.87 22.87 5.04
C LYS A 93 -9.39 23.22 4.85
N GLU A 94 -9.09 24.19 3.98
CA GLU A 94 -7.71 24.61 3.73
C GLU A 94 -7.09 25.30 4.95
N ASN A 95 -7.86 26.16 5.62
CA ASN A 95 -7.41 26.86 6.82
C ASN A 95 -7.22 25.88 7.99
N ASP A 96 -8.13 24.92 8.17
CA ASP A 96 -8.05 23.87 9.18
C ASP A 96 -6.84 22.96 8.94
N THR A 97 -6.55 22.64 7.67
CA THR A 97 -5.36 21.87 7.28
C THR A 97 -4.08 22.65 7.59
N LYS A 98 -4.03 23.96 7.30
CA LYS A 98 -2.90 24.83 7.65
C LYS A 98 -2.70 24.98 9.16
N ASN A 99 -3.78 25.08 9.92
CA ASN A 99 -3.71 25.16 11.37
C ASN A 99 -3.20 23.84 11.96
N LEU A 100 -3.65 22.70 11.44
CA LEU A 100 -3.12 21.39 11.82
C LEU A 100 -1.63 21.26 11.47
N GLN A 101 -1.23 21.66 10.26
CA GLN A 101 0.17 21.67 9.83
C GLN A 101 1.05 22.47 10.80
N ARG A 102 0.69 23.72 11.10
CA ARG A 102 1.42 24.57 12.07
C ARG A 102 1.50 23.96 13.46
N HIS A 103 0.42 23.32 13.90
CA HIS A 103 0.39 22.65 15.20
C HIS A 103 1.38 21.48 15.24
N VAL A 104 1.43 20.67 14.18
CA VAL A 104 2.34 19.53 14.05
C VAL A 104 3.79 19.98 13.94
N GLU A 105 4.08 21.03 13.17
CA GLU A 105 5.41 21.64 13.06
C GLU A 105 5.92 22.10 14.43
N LYS A 106 5.08 22.81 15.19
CA LYS A 106 5.42 23.23 16.56
C LYS A 106 5.69 22.04 17.49
N GLN A 107 4.87 20.97 17.42
CA GLN A 107 5.12 19.77 18.22
C GLN A 107 6.46 19.12 17.88
N LEU A 108 6.83 19.06 16.60
CA LEU A 108 8.12 18.50 16.17
C LEU A 108 9.33 19.30 16.67
N GLU A 109 9.19 20.62 16.83
CA GLU A 109 10.24 21.50 17.40
C GLU A 109 10.42 21.27 18.90
N GLU A 110 9.35 20.94 19.62
CA GLU A 110 9.36 20.73 21.07
C GLU A 110 9.66 19.27 21.47
N MET A 111 9.57 18.34 20.53
CA MET A 111 9.71 16.89 20.76
C MET A 111 11.17 16.47 20.93
N ALA A 112 11.43 15.57 21.90
CA ALA A 112 12.78 15.06 22.12
C ALA A 112 13.26 14.16 20.96
N GLU A 113 14.57 14.13 20.71
CA GLU A 113 15.15 13.37 19.59
C GLU A 113 14.91 11.86 19.70
N ASN A 114 14.81 11.34 20.93
CA ASN A 114 14.59 9.92 21.20
C ASN A 114 13.12 9.48 21.05
N GLU A 115 12.17 10.39 20.80
CA GLU A 115 10.77 10.08 20.54
C GLU A 115 10.53 9.64 19.09
N CYS A 116 11.31 8.66 18.63
CA CYS A 116 11.41 8.29 17.22
C CYS A 116 10.06 7.96 16.57
N LEU A 117 9.19 7.18 17.21
CA LEU A 117 7.89 6.82 16.65
C LEU A 117 6.91 8.00 16.57
N GLY A 118 6.97 8.92 17.54
CA GLY A 118 6.20 10.16 17.51
C GLY A 118 6.64 11.04 16.34
N ARG A 119 7.96 11.26 16.21
CA ARG A 119 8.55 12.00 15.08
C ARG A 119 8.17 11.39 13.74
N ALA A 120 8.28 10.06 13.61
CA ALA A 120 7.89 9.34 12.40
C ALA A 120 6.40 9.55 12.07
N CYS A 121 5.51 9.49 13.06
CA CYS A 121 4.08 9.70 12.85
C CYS A 121 3.77 11.12 12.37
N LEU A 122 4.35 12.13 13.02
CA LEU A 122 4.15 13.54 12.69
C LEU A 122 4.73 13.93 11.33
N HIS A 123 5.94 13.47 11.00
CA HIS A 123 6.50 13.66 9.67
C HIS A 123 5.68 12.91 8.60
N TRP A 124 5.15 11.73 8.89
CA TRP A 124 4.26 11.04 7.95
C TRP A 124 3.01 11.89 7.69
N LEU A 125 2.42 12.47 8.73
CA LEU A 125 1.26 13.36 8.59
C LEU A 125 1.59 14.57 7.70
N LEU A 126 2.69 15.28 7.96
CA LEU A 126 3.12 16.41 7.12
C LEU A 126 3.40 15.98 5.67
N GLY A 127 4.07 14.84 5.48
CA GLY A 127 4.30 14.27 4.16
C GLY A 127 3.00 13.96 3.40
N ASN A 128 1.97 13.45 4.08
CA ASN A 128 0.66 13.22 3.48
C ASN A 128 -0.06 14.52 3.13
N ILE A 129 0.07 15.57 3.96
CA ILE A 129 -0.50 16.89 3.68
C ILE A 129 0.07 17.48 2.40
N GLU A 130 1.40 17.46 2.25
CA GLU A 130 2.06 17.97 1.04
C GLU A 130 1.79 17.06 -0.17
N PHE A 131 1.79 15.74 0.03
CA PHE A 131 1.45 14.78 -1.03
C PHE A 131 0.07 15.02 -1.65
N ASP A 132 -0.95 15.28 -0.82
CA ASP A 132 -2.31 15.53 -1.30
C ASP A 132 -2.45 16.85 -2.09
N ARG A 133 -1.47 17.77 -2.01
CA ARG A 133 -1.40 19.00 -2.80
C ARG A 133 -0.81 18.80 -4.20
N ILE A 134 -0.10 17.70 -4.46
CA ILE A 134 0.61 17.46 -5.73
C ILE A 134 -0.36 17.42 -6.92
N ALA A 135 -1.40 16.57 -6.87
CA ALA A 135 -2.32 16.40 -8.00
C ALA A 135 -3.04 17.70 -8.40
N PRO A 136 -3.61 18.50 -7.46
CA PRO A 136 -4.17 19.81 -7.79
C PRO A 136 -3.19 20.80 -8.42
N LEU A 137 -1.89 20.70 -8.13
CA LEU A 137 -0.86 21.57 -8.72
C LEU A 137 -0.50 21.15 -10.15
N VAL A 138 -0.53 19.85 -10.44
CA VAL A 138 -0.41 19.33 -11.81
C VAL A 138 -1.57 19.81 -12.67
N GLU A 139 -2.81 19.73 -12.17
CA GLU A 139 -4.00 20.21 -12.89
C GLU A 139 -3.98 21.71 -13.20
N LYS A 140 -3.29 22.50 -12.36
CA LYS A 140 -3.13 23.95 -12.52
C LYS A 140 -1.87 24.35 -13.28
N GLU A 141 -1.07 23.39 -13.73
CA GLU A 141 0.22 23.63 -14.40
C GLU A 141 1.18 24.52 -13.57
N ALA A 142 1.10 24.44 -12.25
CA ALA A 142 1.87 25.29 -11.32
C ALA A 142 3.24 24.67 -11.01
N TYR A 143 4.12 24.57 -12.01
CA TYR A 143 5.35 23.76 -11.96
C TYR A 143 6.30 24.09 -10.81
N GLU A 144 6.55 25.37 -10.49
CA GLU A 144 7.44 25.75 -9.38
C GLU A 144 6.87 25.32 -8.02
N ALA A 145 5.57 25.58 -7.81
CA ALA A 145 4.88 25.18 -6.58
C ALA A 145 4.77 23.64 -6.47
N LEU A 146 4.57 22.96 -7.60
CA LEU A 146 4.57 21.50 -7.69
C LEU A 146 5.92 20.92 -7.24
N GLU A 147 7.03 21.43 -7.78
CA GLU A 147 8.36 20.94 -7.41
C GLU A 147 8.65 21.18 -5.93
N SER A 148 8.37 22.39 -5.44
CA SER A 148 8.53 22.73 -4.02
C SER A 148 7.72 21.80 -3.11
N THR A 149 6.43 21.62 -3.41
CA THR A 149 5.54 20.72 -2.66
C THR A 149 6.01 19.27 -2.69
N LYS A 150 6.47 18.79 -3.85
CA LYS A 150 7.02 17.44 -4.02
C LYS A 150 8.26 17.26 -3.15
N GLN A 151 9.18 18.23 -3.13
CA GLN A 151 10.40 18.16 -2.31
C GLN A 151 10.09 18.21 -0.81
N LEU A 152 9.11 19.00 -0.37
CA LEU A 152 8.65 19.01 1.02
C LEU A 152 8.07 17.65 1.44
N ALA A 153 7.19 17.06 0.62
CA ALA A 153 6.64 15.73 0.87
C ALA A 153 7.76 14.67 0.98
N LEU A 154 8.70 14.67 0.04
CA LEU A 154 9.85 13.76 0.04
C LEU A 154 10.76 13.96 1.24
N GLY A 155 11.01 15.22 1.64
CA GLY A 155 11.78 15.55 2.84
C GLY A 155 11.17 14.93 4.09
N HIS A 156 9.86 15.13 4.30
CA HIS A 156 9.16 14.52 5.41
C HIS A 156 9.19 12.99 5.39
N TYR A 157 8.98 12.34 4.24
CA TYR A 157 9.07 10.88 4.18
C TYR A 157 10.49 10.34 4.45
N ARG A 158 11.55 11.08 4.12
CA ARG A 158 12.92 10.72 4.52
C ARG A 158 13.09 10.78 6.04
N GLU A 159 12.54 11.80 6.69
CA GLU A 159 12.54 11.89 8.16
C GLU A 159 11.77 10.73 8.80
N VAL A 160 10.65 10.29 8.19
CA VAL A 160 9.95 9.07 8.65
C VAL A 160 10.88 7.86 8.60
N ILE A 161 11.59 7.63 7.48
CA ILE A 161 12.52 6.50 7.35
C ILE A 161 13.61 6.57 8.42
N SER A 162 14.27 7.72 8.54
CA SER A 162 15.33 7.97 9.52
C SER A 162 14.86 7.66 10.95
N ALA A 163 13.68 8.16 11.33
CA ALA A 163 13.12 7.94 12.65
C ALA A 163 12.71 6.47 12.89
N LEU A 164 12.15 5.79 11.89
CA LEU A 164 11.83 4.36 12.01
C LEU A 164 13.08 3.47 12.09
N GLU A 165 14.14 3.81 11.36
CA GLU A 165 15.42 3.11 11.41
C GLU A 165 16.12 3.34 12.76
N ALA A 166 16.11 4.57 13.28
CA ALA A 166 16.61 4.89 14.61
C ALA A 166 15.85 4.13 15.70
N HIS A 167 14.51 4.09 15.63
CA HIS A 167 13.69 3.29 16.54
C HIS A 167 14.08 1.81 16.51
N ASN A 168 14.17 1.23 15.31
CA ASN A 168 14.53 -0.18 15.12
C ASN A 168 15.93 -0.52 15.64
N HIS A 169 16.85 0.45 15.65
CA HIS A 169 18.17 0.30 16.22
C HIS A 169 18.15 0.34 17.74
N LEU A 170 17.37 1.25 18.33
CA LEU A 170 17.26 1.44 19.78
C LEU A 170 16.43 0.34 20.46
N TYR A 171 15.39 -0.16 19.78
CA TYR A 171 14.40 -1.11 20.30
C TYR A 171 14.24 -2.30 19.35
N PRO A 172 15.23 -3.21 19.28
CA PRO A 172 15.23 -4.33 18.33
C PRO A 172 14.09 -5.34 18.57
N ASP A 173 13.60 -5.46 19.80
CA ASP A 173 12.49 -6.36 20.16
C ASP A 173 11.11 -5.77 19.82
N GLU A 174 11.03 -4.45 19.64
CA GLU A 174 9.80 -3.71 19.28
C GLU A 174 9.92 -3.12 17.87
N ARG A 175 10.61 -3.87 17.00
CA ARG A 175 10.94 -3.41 15.65
C ARG A 175 9.68 -3.16 14.82
N VAL A 176 9.63 -1.99 14.21
CA VAL A 176 8.66 -1.65 13.18
C VAL A 176 8.92 -2.51 11.94
N THR A 177 7.86 -3.17 11.48
CA THR A 177 7.93 -4.15 10.38
C THR A 177 8.35 -3.53 9.04
N THR A 178 8.94 -4.35 8.16
CA THR A 178 9.34 -3.97 6.80
C THR A 178 8.17 -3.44 5.98
N TYR A 179 6.93 -3.86 6.28
CA TYR A 179 5.72 -3.33 5.67
C TYR A 179 5.57 -1.81 5.85
N HIS A 180 5.89 -1.25 7.02
CA HIS A 180 5.79 0.19 7.25
C HIS A 180 6.82 0.96 6.43
N LEU A 181 8.08 0.50 6.42
CA LEU A 181 9.14 1.07 5.59
C LEU A 181 8.77 1.02 4.10
N TYR A 182 8.29 -0.12 3.62
CA TYR A 182 7.77 -0.28 2.26
C TYR A 182 6.71 0.79 1.93
N ARG A 183 5.75 1.02 2.84
CA ARG A 183 4.70 2.02 2.63
C ARG A 183 5.23 3.44 2.52
N VAL A 184 6.26 3.80 3.30
CA VAL A 184 6.88 5.13 3.19
C VAL A 184 7.58 5.28 1.84
N HIS A 185 8.35 4.27 1.41
CA HIS A 185 8.98 4.27 0.09
C HIS A 185 7.96 4.33 -1.05
N TYR A 186 6.83 3.63 -0.91
CA TYR A 186 5.72 3.73 -1.87
C TYR A 186 5.16 5.14 -1.94
N ASN A 187 4.95 5.81 -0.79
CA ASN A 187 4.48 7.19 -0.77
C ASN A 187 5.48 8.14 -1.45
N MET A 188 6.79 7.97 -1.21
CA MET A 188 7.81 8.75 -1.91
C MET A 188 7.75 8.54 -3.43
N LEU A 189 7.65 7.29 -3.88
CA LEU A 189 7.51 6.98 -5.30
C LEU A 189 6.22 7.57 -5.89
N ALA A 190 5.13 7.54 -5.13
CA ALA A 190 3.88 8.15 -5.53
C ALA A 190 3.99 9.68 -5.69
N CYS A 191 4.87 10.37 -4.94
CA CYS A 191 5.15 11.79 -5.17
C CYS A 191 5.67 12.05 -6.60
N TYR A 192 6.59 11.21 -7.09
CA TYR A 192 7.09 11.31 -8.46
C TYR A 192 6.01 10.99 -9.49
N LEU A 193 5.28 9.89 -9.30
CA LEU A 193 4.23 9.47 -10.23
C LEU A 193 3.05 10.44 -10.32
N ASN A 194 2.69 11.09 -9.21
CA ASN A 194 1.57 12.02 -9.17
C ASN A 194 1.95 13.42 -9.65
N ALA A 195 3.25 13.73 -9.74
CA ALA A 195 3.75 14.94 -10.36
C ALA A 195 3.74 14.88 -11.90
N VAL A 196 3.44 13.70 -12.48
CA VAL A 196 3.44 13.45 -13.92
C VAL A 196 2.11 12.79 -14.32
N THR A 197 1.54 13.19 -15.46
CA THR A 197 0.34 12.54 -15.99
C THR A 197 0.63 11.07 -16.35
N GLU A 198 -0.35 10.17 -16.20
CA GLU A 198 -0.14 8.73 -16.40
C GLU A 198 0.50 8.40 -17.76
N LYS A 199 0.06 9.06 -18.83
CA LYS A 199 0.58 8.87 -20.20
C LYS A 199 2.06 9.22 -20.36
N ASN A 200 2.60 10.05 -19.49
CA ASN A 200 3.97 10.56 -19.59
C ASN A 200 4.95 9.86 -18.64
N ARG A 201 4.46 9.04 -17.69
CA ARG A 201 5.30 8.38 -16.67
C ARG A 201 6.40 7.50 -17.26
N SER A 202 6.10 6.77 -18.34
CA SER A 202 7.07 5.91 -19.01
C SER A 202 8.17 6.67 -19.77
N HIS A 203 8.06 7.99 -19.87
CA HIS A 203 9.02 8.85 -20.56
C HIS A 203 9.66 9.89 -19.63
N ASP A 204 9.20 9.99 -18.39
CA ASP A 204 9.72 10.96 -17.42
C ASP A 204 11.04 10.46 -16.82
N ALA A 205 12.15 11.04 -17.29
CA ALA A 205 13.49 10.63 -16.91
C ALA A 205 13.72 10.69 -15.39
N VAL A 206 13.16 11.71 -14.71
CA VAL A 206 13.34 11.91 -13.27
C VAL A 206 12.66 10.79 -12.47
N THR A 207 11.41 10.46 -12.80
CA THR A 207 10.66 9.37 -12.17
C THR A 207 11.34 8.03 -12.42
N LEU A 208 11.73 7.74 -13.67
CA LEU A 208 12.42 6.48 -14.01
C LEU A 208 13.77 6.36 -13.29
N GLN A 209 14.53 7.44 -13.21
CA GLN A 209 15.81 7.45 -12.48
C GLN A 209 15.58 7.17 -10.99
N TYR A 210 14.58 7.81 -10.37
CA TYR A 210 14.24 7.53 -8.97
C TYR A 210 13.82 6.07 -8.74
N ILE A 211 13.04 5.47 -9.64
CA ILE A 211 12.66 4.04 -9.50
C ILE A 211 13.91 3.14 -9.53
N ARG A 212 14.87 3.42 -10.42
CA ARG A 212 16.13 2.66 -10.50
C ARG A 212 16.97 2.81 -9.23
N ASP A 213 17.16 4.03 -8.78
CA ASP A 213 18.10 4.34 -7.69
C ASP A 213 17.53 4.06 -6.31
N SER A 214 16.21 4.12 -6.17
CA SER A 214 15.57 3.95 -4.86
C SER A 214 15.74 2.54 -4.32
N GLY A 215 15.88 1.50 -5.16
CA GLY A 215 15.80 0.09 -4.75
C GLY A 215 14.37 -0.38 -4.46
N TYR A 216 13.36 0.29 -5.03
CA TYR A 216 11.95 0.02 -4.75
C TYR A 216 11.51 -1.42 -5.10
N LEU A 217 11.99 -1.97 -6.23
CA LEU A 217 11.64 -3.34 -6.64
C LEU A 217 12.14 -4.39 -5.64
N GLU A 218 13.33 -4.23 -5.07
CA GLU A 218 13.84 -5.14 -4.04
C GLU A 218 13.01 -5.06 -2.76
N ARG A 219 12.61 -3.86 -2.33
CA ARG A 219 11.70 -3.71 -1.17
C ARG A 219 10.33 -4.35 -1.40
N CYS A 220 9.82 -4.34 -2.64
CA CYS A 220 8.61 -5.12 -2.97
C CYS A 220 8.85 -6.62 -2.73
N LYS A 221 9.98 -7.16 -3.19
CA LYS A 221 10.33 -8.58 -3.00
C LYS A 221 10.46 -8.94 -1.53
N GLU A 222 11.13 -8.10 -0.74
CA GLU A 222 11.27 -8.27 0.72
C GLU A 222 9.91 -8.28 1.43
N ALA A 223 9.07 -7.28 1.15
CA ALA A 223 7.73 -7.19 1.75
C ALA A 223 6.82 -8.37 1.37
N ILE A 224 6.94 -8.89 0.14
CA ILE A 224 6.18 -10.08 -0.30
C ILE A 224 6.76 -11.36 0.32
N ALA A 225 8.08 -11.46 0.51
CA ALA A 225 8.67 -12.61 1.19
C ALA A 225 8.15 -12.73 2.63
N GLU A 226 8.01 -11.60 3.33
CA GLU A 226 7.38 -11.54 4.65
C GLU A 226 5.88 -11.85 4.59
N GLU A 227 5.15 -11.29 3.61
CA GLU A 227 3.70 -11.48 3.46
C GLU A 227 3.31 -11.89 2.02
N PRO A 228 3.37 -13.20 1.69
CA PRO A 228 3.22 -13.69 0.30
C PRO A 228 1.85 -13.47 -0.34
N PHE A 229 0.84 -13.09 0.44
CA PHE A 229 -0.53 -12.81 -0.02
C PHE A 229 -0.72 -11.35 -0.46
N GLN A 230 0.29 -10.48 -0.34
CA GLN A 230 0.21 -9.06 -0.66
C GLN A 230 0.15 -8.78 -2.17
N TRP A 231 -0.99 -9.10 -2.79
CA TRP A 231 -1.20 -8.93 -4.23
C TRP A 231 -1.02 -7.48 -4.69
N SER A 232 -1.36 -6.49 -3.86
CA SER A 232 -1.20 -5.07 -4.20
C SER A 232 0.28 -4.67 -4.29
N ILE A 233 1.15 -5.28 -3.48
CA ILE A 233 2.60 -5.06 -3.55
C ILE A 233 3.15 -5.73 -4.82
N ALA A 234 2.72 -6.96 -5.12
CA ALA A 234 3.13 -7.66 -6.34
C ALA A 234 2.68 -6.90 -7.61
N LEU A 235 1.47 -6.35 -7.59
CA LEU A 235 0.93 -5.55 -8.68
C LEU A 235 1.73 -4.25 -8.88
N ASN A 236 2.09 -3.58 -7.78
CA ASN A 236 3.00 -2.43 -7.85
C ASN A 236 4.39 -2.83 -8.39
N GLY A 237 4.97 -3.94 -7.92
CA GLY A 237 6.24 -4.46 -8.45
C GLY A 237 6.18 -4.70 -9.96
N LEU A 238 5.10 -5.32 -10.45
CA LEU A 238 4.84 -5.50 -11.88
C LEU A 238 4.77 -4.16 -12.63
N ARG A 239 4.06 -3.17 -12.07
CA ARG A 239 3.88 -1.84 -12.67
C ARG A 239 5.23 -1.16 -12.91
N PHE A 240 6.08 -1.12 -11.89
CA PHE A 240 7.37 -0.45 -12.00
C PHE A 240 8.38 -1.25 -12.82
N SER A 241 8.27 -2.58 -12.82
CA SER A 241 9.06 -3.41 -13.74
C SER A 241 8.69 -3.13 -15.20
N SER A 242 7.40 -2.90 -15.48
CA SER A 242 6.93 -2.49 -16.81
C SER A 242 7.46 -1.11 -17.20
N LEU A 243 7.39 -0.11 -16.31
CA LEU A 243 7.92 1.23 -16.56
C LEU A 243 9.44 1.24 -16.79
N LEU A 244 10.17 0.33 -16.13
CA LEU A 244 11.62 0.19 -16.30
C LEU A 244 12.03 -0.70 -17.48
N GLU A 245 11.07 -1.30 -18.17
CA GLU A 245 11.32 -2.24 -19.26
C GLU A 245 12.16 -3.47 -18.82
N ASP A 246 12.00 -3.89 -17.57
CA ASP A 246 12.69 -5.04 -17.00
C ASP A 246 11.87 -6.33 -17.18
N GLU A 247 12.19 -7.09 -18.22
CA GLU A 247 11.52 -8.34 -18.54
C GLU A 247 11.57 -9.37 -17.40
N ALA A 248 12.72 -9.48 -16.72
CA ALA A 248 12.92 -10.48 -15.67
C ALA A 248 12.04 -10.18 -14.46
N SER A 249 12.02 -8.92 -14.02
CA SER A 249 11.17 -8.49 -12.91
C SER A 249 9.68 -8.53 -13.27
N VAL A 250 9.29 -8.22 -14.52
CA VAL A 250 7.91 -8.38 -14.99
C VAL A 250 7.44 -9.83 -14.85
N LYS A 251 8.23 -10.80 -15.32
CA LYS A 251 7.88 -12.24 -15.18
C LYS A 251 7.78 -12.63 -13.72
N TYR A 252 8.75 -12.22 -12.89
CA TYR A 252 8.78 -12.52 -11.46
C TYR A 252 7.51 -12.03 -10.74
N PHE A 253 7.17 -10.75 -10.85
CA PHE A 253 6.00 -10.19 -10.16
C PHE A 253 4.67 -10.71 -10.72
N PHE A 254 4.60 -11.00 -12.02
CA PHE A 254 3.40 -11.60 -12.61
C PHE A 254 3.18 -13.04 -12.15
N ASP A 255 4.24 -13.84 -12.05
CA ASP A 255 4.18 -15.20 -11.51
C ASP A 255 3.75 -15.19 -10.03
N LEU A 256 4.21 -14.21 -9.25
CA LEU A 256 3.73 -13.99 -7.87
C LEU A 256 2.23 -13.70 -7.81
N LEU A 257 1.72 -12.80 -8.66
CA LEU A 257 0.27 -12.52 -8.72
C LEU A 257 -0.53 -13.78 -9.01
N ILE A 258 -0.10 -14.59 -9.97
CA ILE A 258 -0.76 -15.86 -10.31
C ILE A 258 -0.68 -16.86 -9.15
N ALA A 259 0.45 -16.91 -8.44
CA ALA A 259 0.62 -17.76 -7.27
C ALA A 259 -0.34 -17.35 -6.13
N ILE A 260 -0.57 -16.04 -5.94
CA ILE A 260 -1.54 -15.52 -4.97
C ILE A 260 -2.96 -15.89 -5.39
N HIS A 261 -3.31 -15.66 -6.65
CA HIS A 261 -4.63 -16.03 -7.15
C HIS A 261 -4.62 -16.31 -8.68
N PRO A 262 -5.07 -17.50 -9.14
CA PRO A 262 -4.98 -17.89 -10.55
C PRO A 262 -5.68 -16.95 -11.53
N ARG A 263 -6.72 -16.20 -11.11
CA ARG A 263 -7.41 -15.25 -11.99
C ARG A 263 -6.54 -14.11 -12.50
N PHE A 264 -5.40 -13.80 -11.85
CA PHE A 264 -4.47 -12.79 -12.36
C PHE A 264 -3.84 -13.14 -13.72
N VAL A 265 -3.94 -14.41 -14.17
CA VAL A 265 -3.52 -14.80 -15.53
C VAL A 265 -4.39 -14.15 -16.62
N ASP A 266 -5.58 -13.66 -16.26
CA ASP A 266 -6.43 -12.83 -17.11
C ASP A 266 -6.08 -11.36 -16.85
N LEU A 267 -5.50 -10.68 -17.84
CA LEU A 267 -5.10 -9.28 -17.69
C LEU A 267 -6.27 -8.32 -17.49
N SER A 268 -7.50 -8.74 -17.82
CA SER A 268 -8.73 -7.99 -17.59
C SER A 268 -9.36 -8.26 -16.21
N TYR A 269 -8.74 -9.11 -15.39
CA TYR A 269 -9.19 -9.35 -14.02
C TYR A 269 -9.02 -8.10 -13.14
N GLU A 270 -10.09 -7.74 -12.43
CA GLU A 270 -10.12 -6.59 -11.51
C GLU A 270 -10.17 -7.08 -10.05
N PRO A 271 -9.11 -6.86 -9.25
CA PRO A 271 -9.20 -6.98 -7.81
C PRO A 271 -10.07 -5.87 -7.22
N TYR A 272 -10.51 -6.05 -5.97
CA TYR A 272 -11.43 -5.10 -5.36
C TYR A 272 -10.79 -3.71 -5.23
N ASN A 273 -11.50 -2.67 -5.72
CA ASN A 273 -11.04 -1.28 -5.78
C ASN A 273 -9.74 -1.04 -6.58
N GLN A 274 -9.44 -1.90 -7.56
CA GLN A 274 -8.27 -1.74 -8.41
C GLN A 274 -8.61 -2.01 -9.88
N LEU A 275 -8.11 -1.15 -10.78
CA LEU A 275 -8.25 -1.36 -12.22
C LEU A 275 -7.45 -2.58 -12.68
N SER A 276 -7.91 -3.20 -13.76
CA SER A 276 -7.24 -4.33 -14.39
C SER A 276 -5.90 -3.92 -15.03
N ILE A 277 -5.00 -4.90 -15.18
CA ILE A 277 -3.67 -4.69 -15.79
C ILE A 277 -3.82 -4.20 -17.22
N SER A 278 -4.83 -4.69 -17.96
CA SER A 278 -5.06 -4.35 -19.37
C SER A 278 -5.48 -2.90 -19.61
N VAL A 279 -5.95 -2.18 -18.58
CA VAL A 279 -6.49 -0.82 -18.72
C VAL A 279 -5.47 0.26 -18.38
N MET A 280 -4.50 0.00 -17.48
CA MET A 280 -3.57 1.04 -17.03
C MET A 280 -2.37 1.17 -17.98
N GLU A 281 -2.02 2.42 -18.34
CA GLU A 281 -0.97 2.70 -19.32
C GLU A 281 0.41 2.25 -18.84
N ASP A 282 0.64 2.28 -17.52
CA ASP A 282 1.90 1.90 -16.90
C ASP A 282 2.30 0.43 -17.18
N TYR A 283 1.36 -0.45 -17.54
CA TYR A 283 1.64 -1.85 -17.92
C TYR A 283 1.85 -2.06 -19.42
N ARG A 284 1.71 -1.03 -20.25
CA ARG A 284 1.67 -1.17 -21.71
C ARG A 284 2.91 -1.87 -22.27
N TRP A 285 4.09 -1.53 -21.77
CA TRP A 285 5.33 -2.19 -22.18
C TRP A 285 5.33 -3.68 -21.82
N ALA A 286 4.98 -4.03 -20.58
CA ALA A 286 4.91 -5.43 -20.15
C ALA A 286 3.91 -6.23 -20.99
N ILE A 287 2.72 -5.68 -21.29
CA ILE A 287 1.70 -6.33 -22.12
C ILE A 287 2.23 -6.61 -23.52
N LYS A 288 2.88 -5.61 -24.13
CA LYS A 288 3.36 -5.70 -25.51
C LYS A 288 4.53 -6.68 -25.66
N ASN A 289 5.46 -6.69 -24.71
CA ASN A 289 6.75 -7.36 -24.87
C ASN A 289 6.87 -8.67 -24.09
N VAL A 290 6.18 -8.81 -22.95
CA VAL A 290 6.39 -9.93 -22.02
C VAL A 290 5.13 -10.76 -21.83
N LEU A 291 4.02 -10.12 -21.44
CA LEU A 291 2.73 -10.75 -21.14
C LEU A 291 1.92 -11.01 -22.43
N THR A 292 2.58 -11.54 -23.45
CA THR A 292 2.01 -11.82 -24.76
C THR A 292 0.95 -12.93 -24.69
N PRO A 293 0.04 -13.03 -25.67
CA PRO A 293 -0.94 -14.13 -25.72
C PRO A 293 -0.32 -15.53 -25.65
N ALA A 294 0.87 -15.71 -26.25
CA ALA A 294 1.61 -16.96 -26.18
C ALA A 294 2.10 -17.27 -24.76
N TYR A 295 2.67 -16.27 -24.08
CA TYR A 295 3.12 -16.40 -22.69
C TYR A 295 1.95 -16.73 -21.74
N LEU A 296 0.84 -15.99 -21.86
CA LEU A 296 -0.36 -16.22 -21.06
C LEU A 296 -0.99 -17.60 -21.31
N SER A 297 -1.00 -18.08 -22.56
CA SER A 297 -1.47 -19.43 -22.90
C SER A 297 -0.62 -20.52 -22.25
N LEU A 298 0.70 -20.34 -22.22
CA LEU A 298 1.62 -21.25 -21.53
C LEU A 298 1.32 -21.30 -20.03
N LEU A 299 1.12 -20.15 -19.38
CA LEU A 299 0.78 -20.07 -17.96
C LEU A 299 -0.56 -20.72 -17.65
N LYS A 300 -1.60 -20.49 -18.47
CA LYS A 300 -2.91 -21.15 -18.32
C LYS A 300 -2.79 -22.68 -18.41
N LYS A 301 -1.99 -23.20 -19.34
CA LYS A 301 -1.72 -24.65 -19.43
C LYS A 301 -1.05 -25.19 -18.17
N ARG A 302 -0.05 -24.48 -17.62
CA ARG A 302 0.62 -24.85 -16.37
C ARG A 302 -0.31 -24.84 -15.16
N LEU A 303 -1.25 -23.90 -15.10
CA LEU A 303 -2.27 -23.85 -14.04
C LEU A 303 -3.22 -25.05 -14.14
N ASN A 304 -3.67 -25.39 -15.34
CA ASN A 304 -4.56 -26.52 -15.56
C ASN A 304 -3.90 -27.87 -15.21
N SER A 305 -2.62 -28.07 -15.54
CA SER A 305 -1.91 -29.30 -15.19
C SER A 305 -1.73 -29.48 -13.68
N LYS A 306 -1.45 -28.41 -12.95
CA LYS A 306 -1.35 -28.43 -11.47
C LYS A 306 -2.68 -28.70 -10.77
N MET A 307 -3.82 -28.37 -11.40
CA MET A 307 -5.14 -28.68 -10.84
C MET A 307 -5.52 -30.15 -11.01
N ILE A 308 -5.01 -30.81 -12.06
CA ILE A 308 -5.27 -32.24 -12.32
C ILE A 308 -4.51 -33.12 -11.32
N THR A 309 -3.32 -32.71 -10.88
CA THR A 309 -2.48 -33.49 -9.94
C THR A 309 -2.81 -33.27 -8.45
N LYS A 310 -3.75 -32.38 -8.11
CA LYS A 310 -4.18 -32.09 -6.73
C LYS A 310 -5.57 -32.65 -6.38
N LYS A 311 -6.18 -33.46 -7.26
CA LYS A 311 -7.41 -34.21 -6.97
C LYS A 311 -7.06 -35.62 -6.50
#